data_AF-A0A931R7I0-F1
#
_entry.id   AF-A0A931R7I0-F1
#
_cell.length_a   1.000
_cell.length_b   1.000
_cell.length_c   1.000
_cell.angle_alpha   90.00
_cell.angle_beta   90.00
_cell.angle_gamma   90.00
#
_symmetry.space_group_name_H-M   'P 1'
#
loop_
_entity.id
_entity.type
_entity.pdbx_description
1 polymer ?
#
loop_
_entity_poly.entity_id
_entity_poly.type
_entity_poly.pdbx_seq_one_letter_code
_entity_poly.pdbx_strand_id
1 'polypeptide(L)'
;MAKSTTIRKGMPSVQLSKAEFSDRLRGRFYDPAFAEVAEEIERIIEKAWEGYDKYRKNPRTQSAGRGFADPDFKLPIEWLETRTAILSAERRQKHRKAPSRILLINGSSRSDQSCPGEMSKTFRLVTMAKEVIAKTHGFEVDLLGLSRLTSEYGRVIYPCKACVSTAMPLCNWPCSCYPNHAMGQVGDWMAEIYPLWAAAHGVMIICPVNWYQAPSSLKLMIDRLVCADGGNPDPSSTGGKNPQRAKELELKGWDYPKHLAGRVFSVVVHGDAAGVENLRRILTDWLTDIGLIPAGQSALVGRYIGYYEPYATSHDDLDQEKDFHEEVRNAARSLVQAVRLSRRGDLKLPDASLTEPRQK
;
A
#
# COMPACT_ATOMS: atom_id res chain seq x y z
N MET A 1 -29.45 -21.73 12.18
CA MET A 1 -29.48 -21.99 10.72
C MET A 1 -28.29 -21.30 10.09
N ALA A 2 -27.47 -22.01 9.31
CA ALA A 2 -26.37 -21.38 8.58
C ALA A 2 -26.94 -20.38 7.55
N LYS A 3 -26.39 -19.16 7.50
CA LYS A 3 -26.81 -18.17 6.49
C LYS A 3 -26.42 -18.70 5.11
N SER A 4 -27.38 -18.76 4.18
CA SER A 4 -27.13 -19.13 2.78
C SER A 4 -26.28 -18.07 2.08
N THR A 5 -25.25 -18.51 1.33
CA THR A 5 -24.37 -17.63 0.56
C THR A 5 -24.81 -17.60 -0.91
N THR A 6 -25.46 -16.52 -1.33
CA THR A 6 -25.76 -16.29 -2.76
C THR A 6 -24.77 -15.28 -3.35
N ILE A 7 -24.23 -15.56 -4.54
CA ILE A 7 -23.44 -14.59 -5.30
C ILE A 7 -24.40 -13.63 -6.00
N ARG A 8 -24.20 -12.32 -5.83
CA ARG A 8 -25.02 -11.30 -6.48
C ARG A 8 -24.35 -10.86 -7.79
N LYS A 9 -25.12 -10.78 -8.87
CA LYS A 9 -24.74 -10.28 -10.20
C LYS A 9 -25.82 -9.32 -10.67
N GLY A 10 -25.50 -8.40 -11.59
CA GLY A 10 -26.50 -7.45 -12.13
C GLY A 10 -25.94 -6.10 -12.59
N MET A 11 -24.64 -5.84 -12.42
CA MET A 11 -24.02 -4.65 -13.01
C MET A 11 -23.97 -4.76 -14.54
N PRO A 12 -24.11 -3.63 -15.28
CA PRO A 12 -23.98 -3.61 -16.73
C PRO A 12 -22.65 -4.17 -17.22
N SER A 13 -22.63 -4.69 -18.46
CA SER A 13 -21.39 -5.05 -19.12
C SER A 13 -20.51 -3.81 -19.31
N VAL A 14 -19.21 -3.97 -19.09
CA VAL A 14 -18.19 -2.94 -19.36
C VAL A 14 -17.29 -3.33 -20.54
N GLN A 15 -17.66 -4.38 -21.27
CA GLN A 15 -16.94 -4.82 -22.47
C GLN A 15 -17.08 -3.74 -23.54
N LEU A 16 -15.95 -3.22 -24.00
CA LEU A 16 -15.88 -2.27 -25.10
C LEU A 16 -16.05 -2.98 -26.44
N SER A 17 -16.61 -2.28 -27.41
CA SER A 17 -16.42 -2.64 -28.80
C SER A 17 -14.95 -2.48 -29.21
N LYS A 18 -14.56 -3.14 -30.30
CA LYS A 18 -13.21 -3.00 -30.85
C LYS A 18 -12.87 -1.55 -31.18
N ALA A 19 -13.81 -0.83 -31.78
CA ALA A 19 -13.63 0.59 -32.12
C ALA A 19 -13.33 1.44 -30.88
N GLU A 20 -14.15 1.34 -29.83
CA GLU A 20 -13.94 2.09 -28.57
C GLU A 20 -12.61 1.73 -27.89
N PHE A 21 -12.23 0.44 -27.91
CA PHE A 21 -10.94 0.01 -27.37
C PHE A 21 -9.77 0.62 -28.16
N SER A 22 -9.82 0.52 -29.50
CA SER A 22 -8.80 1.05 -30.39
C SER A 22 -8.63 2.56 -30.19
N ASP A 23 -9.72 3.30 -30.09
CA ASP A 23 -9.68 4.75 -29.89
C ASP A 23 -9.05 5.13 -28.55
N ARG A 24 -9.39 4.42 -27.47
CA ARG A 24 -8.77 4.62 -26.15
C ARG A 24 -7.28 4.32 -26.15
N LEU A 25 -6.84 3.27 -26.85
CA LEU A 25 -5.43 2.90 -26.92
C LEU A 25 -4.65 3.88 -27.80
N ARG A 26 -5.22 4.27 -28.96
CA ARG A 26 -4.63 5.25 -29.88
C ARG A 26 -4.43 6.61 -29.22
N GLY A 27 -5.33 7.00 -28.30
CA GLY A 27 -5.20 8.24 -27.52
C GLY A 27 -3.91 8.36 -26.71
N ARG A 28 -3.17 7.26 -26.47
CA ARG A 28 -1.83 7.29 -25.83
C ARG A 28 -0.72 7.77 -26.78
N PHE A 29 -0.97 7.79 -28.08
CA PHE A 29 -0.02 8.12 -29.15
C PHE A 29 -0.42 9.41 -29.86
N TYR A 30 -0.92 10.40 -29.12
CA TYR A 30 -1.43 11.65 -29.68
C TYR A 30 -0.35 12.57 -30.27
N ASP A 31 0.90 12.44 -29.82
CA ASP A 31 2.01 13.26 -30.30
C ASP A 31 2.21 13.11 -31.82
N PRO A 32 2.35 14.21 -32.60
CA PRO A 32 2.52 14.15 -34.05
C PRO A 32 3.69 13.26 -34.52
N ALA A 33 4.72 13.04 -33.71
CA ALA A 33 5.82 12.14 -34.03
C ALA A 33 5.37 10.69 -34.28
N PHE A 34 4.23 10.27 -33.71
CA PHE A 34 3.67 8.93 -33.95
C PHE A 34 3.03 8.77 -35.33
N ALA A 35 2.83 9.85 -36.10
CA ALA A 35 2.27 9.77 -37.46
C ALA A 35 3.16 8.96 -38.41
N GLU A 36 4.48 9.00 -38.21
CA GLU A 36 5.45 8.26 -39.02
C GLU A 36 5.41 6.74 -38.78
N VAL A 37 4.79 6.30 -37.68
CA VAL A 37 4.70 4.88 -37.25
C VAL A 37 3.25 4.43 -37.03
N ALA A 38 2.31 5.05 -37.74
CA ALA A 38 0.89 4.79 -37.56
C ALA A 38 0.50 3.32 -37.86
N GLU A 39 1.11 2.71 -38.88
CA GLU A 39 0.84 1.30 -39.22
C GLU A 39 1.27 0.34 -38.12
N GLU A 40 2.41 0.59 -37.47
CA GLU A 40 2.91 -0.18 -36.33
C GLU A 40 1.97 -0.06 -35.13
N ILE A 41 1.44 1.14 -34.87
CA ILE A 41 0.46 1.37 -33.81
C ILE A 41 -0.81 0.55 -34.06
N GLU A 42 -1.33 0.52 -35.29
CA GLU A 42 -2.50 -0.31 -35.62
C GLU A 42 -2.22 -1.81 -35.40
N ARG A 43 -1.02 -2.29 -35.77
CA ARG A 43 -0.62 -3.68 -35.48
C ARG A 43 -0.56 -3.99 -33.98
N ILE A 44 -0.11 -3.04 -33.16
CA ILE A 44 -0.11 -3.17 -31.69
C ILE A 44 -1.54 -3.18 -31.15
N ILE A 45 -2.41 -2.28 -31.64
CA ILE A 45 -3.80 -2.19 -31.23
C ILE A 45 -4.54 -3.51 -31.49
N GLU A 46 -4.35 -4.12 -32.67
CA GLU A 46 -4.94 -5.42 -33.00
C GLU A 46 -4.57 -6.50 -31.97
N LYS A 47 -3.29 -6.57 -31.58
CA LYS A 47 -2.83 -7.56 -30.58
C LYS A 47 -3.31 -7.24 -29.17
N ALA A 48 -3.38 -5.97 -28.81
CA ALA A 48 -3.92 -5.54 -27.53
C ALA A 48 -5.43 -5.87 -27.44
N TRP A 49 -6.17 -5.66 -28.53
CA TRP A 49 -7.59 -6.03 -28.63
C TRP A 49 -7.80 -7.52 -28.43
N GLU A 50 -7.03 -8.38 -29.11
CA GLU A 50 -7.10 -9.83 -28.88
C GLU A 50 -6.89 -10.20 -27.40
N GLY A 51 -6.04 -9.47 -26.69
CA GLY A 51 -5.74 -9.66 -25.27
C GLY A 51 -6.89 -9.25 -24.36
N TYR A 52 -7.49 -8.09 -24.65
CA TYR A 52 -8.64 -7.56 -23.96
C TYR A 52 -9.89 -8.43 -24.17
N ASP A 53 -10.21 -8.75 -25.43
CA ASP A 53 -11.42 -9.49 -25.82
C ASP A 53 -11.46 -10.91 -25.24
N LYS A 54 -10.32 -11.62 -25.27
CA LYS A 54 -10.20 -12.94 -24.63
C LYS A 54 -9.92 -12.87 -23.13
N TYR A 55 -9.90 -11.68 -22.54
CA TYR A 55 -9.59 -11.41 -21.13
C TYR A 55 -8.33 -12.13 -20.62
N ARG A 56 -7.21 -12.01 -21.33
CA ARG A 56 -5.92 -12.60 -20.92
C ARG A 56 -5.28 -11.79 -19.77
N LYS A 57 -5.86 -11.91 -18.57
CA LYS A 57 -5.39 -11.21 -17.36
C LYS A 57 -3.94 -11.57 -17.02
N ASN A 58 -3.63 -12.87 -17.00
CA ASN A 58 -2.35 -13.43 -16.57
C ASN A 58 -1.78 -14.29 -17.71
N PRO A 59 -1.13 -13.69 -18.71
CA PRO A 59 -0.72 -14.40 -19.93
C PRO A 59 0.42 -15.40 -19.69
N ARG A 60 1.19 -15.24 -18.60
CA ARG A 60 2.30 -16.13 -18.23
C ARG A 60 2.03 -16.73 -16.85
N THR A 61 2.01 -18.06 -16.80
CA THR A 61 1.71 -18.80 -15.57
C THR A 61 2.63 -20.00 -15.42
N GLN A 62 2.75 -20.50 -14.19
CA GLN A 62 3.40 -21.77 -13.88
C GLN A 62 2.61 -22.49 -12.77
N SER A 63 2.87 -23.78 -12.57
CA SER A 63 2.24 -24.54 -11.48
C SER A 63 2.63 -23.93 -10.12
N ALA A 64 1.67 -23.88 -9.19
CA ALA A 64 1.86 -23.30 -7.87
C ALA A 64 2.98 -24.00 -7.07
N GLY A 65 3.06 -25.32 -7.20
CA GLY A 65 4.07 -26.15 -6.56
C GLY A 65 3.71 -26.56 -5.13
N ARG A 66 4.65 -27.24 -4.48
CA ARG A 66 4.46 -27.80 -3.13
C ARG A 66 4.19 -26.69 -2.10
N GLY A 67 3.22 -26.91 -1.23
CA GLY A 67 2.84 -25.98 -0.15
C GLY A 67 1.62 -25.12 -0.45
N PHE A 68 1.08 -25.20 -1.67
CA PHE A 68 -0.25 -24.71 -2.03
C PHE A 68 -1.29 -25.85 -1.91
N ALA A 69 -2.54 -25.51 -1.63
CA ALA A 69 -3.65 -26.44 -1.52
C ALA A 69 -3.88 -27.26 -2.81
N ASP A 70 -3.67 -26.63 -3.97
CA ASP A 70 -3.60 -27.29 -5.28
C ASP A 70 -2.23 -26.97 -5.93
N PRO A 71 -1.25 -27.90 -5.85
CA PRO A 71 0.08 -27.72 -6.42
C PRO A 71 0.11 -27.52 -7.94
N ASP A 72 -0.89 -28.03 -8.67
CA ASP A 72 -0.95 -27.97 -10.13
C ASP A 72 -1.68 -26.71 -10.65
N PHE A 73 -2.35 -25.98 -9.74
CA PHE A 73 -3.01 -24.73 -10.06
C PHE A 73 -2.06 -23.74 -10.74
N LYS A 74 -2.47 -23.17 -11.87
CA LYS A 74 -1.64 -22.23 -12.64
C LYS A 74 -1.71 -20.83 -12.01
N LEU A 75 -0.60 -20.41 -11.42
CA LEU A 75 -0.44 -19.08 -10.83
C LEU A 75 0.36 -18.14 -11.75
N PRO A 76 0.06 -16.83 -11.73
CA PRO A 76 0.83 -15.85 -12.49
C PRO A 76 2.28 -15.80 -12.01
N ILE A 77 3.24 -15.79 -12.94
CA ILE A 77 4.67 -15.72 -12.59
C ILE A 77 4.97 -14.46 -11.76
N GLU A 78 4.46 -13.30 -12.18
CA GLU A 78 4.65 -12.01 -11.50
C GLU A 78 4.11 -12.01 -10.05
N TRP A 79 3.03 -12.75 -9.80
CA TRP A 79 2.49 -12.90 -8.45
C TRP A 79 3.40 -13.78 -7.58
N LEU A 80 3.95 -14.87 -8.14
CA LEU A 80 4.90 -15.73 -7.44
C LEU A 80 6.23 -15.02 -7.14
N GLU A 81 6.70 -14.16 -8.05
CA GLU A 81 7.86 -13.30 -7.83
C GLU A 81 7.62 -12.33 -6.67
N THR A 82 6.48 -11.62 -6.69
CA THR A 82 6.08 -10.71 -5.60
C THR A 82 6.00 -11.44 -4.26
N ARG A 83 5.35 -12.62 -4.23
CA ARG A 83 5.27 -13.45 -3.02
C ARG A 83 6.66 -13.87 -2.53
N THR A 84 7.56 -14.23 -3.44
CA THR A 84 8.93 -14.62 -3.09
C THR A 84 9.70 -13.44 -2.49
N ALA A 85 9.55 -12.23 -3.04
CA ALA A 85 10.14 -11.02 -2.50
C ALA A 85 9.65 -10.71 -1.09
N ILE A 86 8.33 -10.84 -0.83
CA ILE A 86 7.73 -10.68 0.50
C ILE A 86 8.30 -11.70 1.48
N LEU A 87 8.31 -12.99 1.14
CA LEU A 87 8.86 -14.03 2.02
C LEU A 87 10.36 -13.86 2.29
N SER A 88 11.11 -13.34 1.32
CA SER A 88 12.53 -12.99 1.52
C SER A 88 12.68 -11.83 2.51
N ALA A 89 11.88 -10.78 2.34
CA ALA A 89 11.84 -9.63 3.24
C ALA A 89 11.44 -10.03 4.68
N GLU A 90 10.42 -10.86 4.85
CA GLU A 90 10.00 -11.37 6.15
C GLU A 90 11.09 -12.23 6.82
N ARG A 91 11.76 -13.11 6.07
CA ARG A 91 12.87 -13.91 6.61
C ARG A 91 14.00 -13.02 7.11
N ARG A 92 14.35 -11.96 6.37
CA ARG A 92 15.34 -10.96 6.81
C ARG A 92 14.86 -10.21 8.05
N GLN A 93 13.60 -9.79 8.08
CA GLN A 93 13.00 -9.08 9.22
C GLN A 93 13.02 -9.94 10.49
N LYS A 94 12.69 -11.23 10.39
CA LYS A 94 12.70 -12.18 11.52
C LYS A 94 14.10 -12.60 11.96
N HIS A 95 15.15 -12.30 11.17
CA HIS A 95 16.51 -12.70 11.50
C HIS A 95 17.08 -11.85 12.65
N ARG A 96 17.32 -12.48 13.81
CA ARG A 96 17.73 -11.81 15.06
C ARG A 96 18.95 -10.89 14.92
N LYS A 97 19.91 -11.22 14.06
CA LYS A 97 21.13 -10.42 13.83
C LYS A 97 21.01 -9.41 12.70
N ALA A 98 19.94 -9.42 11.91
CA ALA A 98 19.76 -8.42 10.86
C ALA A 98 19.53 -7.04 11.49
N PRO A 99 19.96 -5.94 10.87
CA PRO A 99 19.62 -4.59 11.35
C PRO A 99 18.11 -4.41 11.53
N SER A 100 17.73 -3.54 12.46
CA SER A 100 16.34 -3.07 12.58
C SER A 100 16.03 -2.20 11.38
N ARG A 101 14.82 -2.28 10.84
CA ARG A 101 14.45 -1.57 9.62
C ARG A 101 13.21 -0.73 9.84
N ILE A 102 13.28 0.55 9.49
CA ILE A 102 12.12 1.45 9.51
C ILE A 102 11.74 1.81 8.08
N LEU A 103 10.47 1.59 7.74
CA LEU A 103 9.87 2.12 6.51
C LEU A 103 9.32 3.51 6.80
N LEU A 104 9.92 4.54 6.21
CA LEU A 104 9.51 5.92 6.31
C LEU A 104 8.74 6.32 5.04
N ILE A 105 7.50 6.76 5.19
CA ILE A 105 6.58 7.02 4.08
C ILE A 105 6.30 8.52 4.01
N ASN A 106 6.72 9.14 2.91
CA ASN A 106 6.28 10.48 2.53
C ASN A 106 4.92 10.36 1.84
N GLY A 107 3.86 10.72 2.55
CA GLY A 107 2.48 10.66 2.08
C GLY A 107 2.06 11.82 1.18
N SER A 108 2.93 12.79 0.89
CA SER A 108 2.59 13.89 -0.02
C SER A 108 2.73 13.47 -1.48
N SER A 109 1.78 13.90 -2.31
CA SER A 109 1.92 13.84 -3.77
C SER A 109 2.81 14.96 -4.34
N ARG A 110 3.14 16.01 -3.57
CA ARG A 110 3.85 17.18 -4.11
C ARG A 110 5.34 16.89 -4.29
N SER A 111 5.89 17.36 -5.41
CA SER A 111 7.32 17.46 -5.69
C SER A 111 7.61 18.74 -6.46
N ASP A 112 8.84 19.22 -6.36
CA ASP A 112 9.41 20.29 -7.20
C ASP A 112 9.60 19.85 -8.65
N GLN A 113 9.74 18.54 -8.89
CA GLN A 113 9.87 17.96 -10.23
C GLN A 113 8.53 17.79 -10.99
N SER A 114 7.45 18.42 -10.54
CA SER A 114 6.12 18.34 -11.19
C SER A 114 5.34 19.65 -11.05
N CYS A 115 4.05 19.68 -11.42
CA CYS A 115 3.22 20.89 -11.46
C CYS A 115 3.35 21.84 -10.26
N PRO A 116 3.52 21.38 -9.00
CA PRO A 116 3.66 22.28 -7.87
C PRO A 116 4.96 23.12 -7.85
N GLY A 117 6.00 22.74 -8.59
CA GLY A 117 7.25 23.51 -8.72
C GLY A 117 8.10 23.66 -7.45
N GLU A 118 7.62 23.18 -6.29
CA GLU A 118 8.29 23.28 -5.00
C GLU A 118 8.28 21.96 -4.22
N MET A 119 9.30 21.76 -3.39
CA MET A 119 9.38 20.62 -2.49
C MET A 119 8.19 20.64 -1.52
N SER A 120 7.72 19.47 -1.06
CA SER A 120 6.66 19.44 -0.06
C SER A 120 7.17 19.68 1.36
N LYS A 121 6.39 20.38 2.20
CA LYS A 121 6.58 20.45 3.67
C LYS A 121 6.80 19.06 4.27
N THR A 122 6.01 18.09 3.83
CA THR A 122 6.12 16.68 4.22
C THR A 122 7.49 16.08 3.94
N PHE A 123 8.07 16.33 2.76
CA PHE A 123 9.39 15.80 2.42
C PHE A 123 10.48 16.39 3.33
N ARG A 124 10.37 17.68 3.70
CA ARG A 124 11.25 18.34 4.68
C ARG A 124 11.19 17.64 6.04
N LEU A 125 9.98 17.43 6.56
CA LEU A 125 9.74 16.71 7.83
C LEU A 125 10.24 15.25 7.79
N VAL A 126 9.99 14.55 6.69
CA VAL A 126 10.49 13.19 6.45
C VAL A 126 12.01 13.15 6.47
N THR A 127 12.68 14.16 5.92
CA THR A 127 14.14 14.23 5.93
C THR A 127 14.68 14.36 7.35
N MET A 128 14.04 15.18 8.20
CA MET A 128 14.40 15.28 9.62
C MET A 128 14.23 13.95 10.36
N ALA A 129 13.12 13.24 10.14
CA ALA A 129 12.90 11.91 10.73
C ALA A 129 13.93 10.88 10.22
N LYS A 130 14.24 10.89 8.92
CA LYS A 130 15.23 10.02 8.30
C LYS A 130 16.61 10.19 8.94
N GLU A 131 17.04 11.42 9.18
CA GLU A 131 18.33 11.70 9.82
C GLU A 131 18.44 11.10 11.23
N VAL A 132 17.38 11.20 12.04
CA VAL A 132 17.33 10.61 13.38
C VAL A 132 17.51 9.09 13.31
N ILE A 133 16.80 8.44 12.38
CA ILE A 133 16.86 6.98 12.22
C ILE A 133 18.24 6.56 11.68
N ALA A 134 18.74 7.23 10.65
CA ALA A 134 20.00 6.88 9.99
C ALA A 134 21.23 7.04 10.91
N LYS A 135 21.19 7.99 11.86
CA LYS A 135 22.23 8.16 12.88
C LYS A 135 22.18 7.10 13.99
N THR A 136 21.13 6.29 14.04
CA THR A 136 20.94 5.28 15.08
C THR A 136 21.66 3.98 14.72
N HIS A 137 22.67 3.60 15.49
CA HIS A 137 23.38 2.33 15.28
C HIS A 137 22.43 1.13 15.32
N GLY A 138 22.61 0.21 14.36
CA GLY A 138 21.80 -1.00 14.21
C GLY A 138 20.45 -0.79 13.51
N PHE A 139 20.20 0.39 12.94
CA PHE A 139 19.00 0.71 12.16
C PHE A 139 19.33 0.99 10.69
N GLU A 140 18.43 0.54 9.81
CA GLU A 140 18.34 0.87 8.40
C GLU A 140 17.01 1.60 8.15
N VAL A 141 16.99 2.52 7.18
CA VAL A 141 15.78 3.27 6.81
C VAL A 141 15.51 3.15 5.32
N ASP A 142 14.30 2.75 4.96
CA ASP A 142 13.79 2.83 3.60
C ASP A 142 12.87 4.04 3.49
N LEU A 143 13.06 4.85 2.44
CA LEU A 143 12.19 5.99 2.15
C LEU A 143 11.26 5.66 0.99
N LEU A 144 9.97 5.53 1.28
CA LEU A 144 8.91 5.41 0.28
C LEU A 144 8.30 6.79 -0.01
N GLY A 145 8.69 7.38 -1.13
CA GLY A 145 8.17 8.67 -1.60
C GLY A 145 6.96 8.54 -2.52
N LEU A 146 5.74 8.79 -2.01
CA LEU A 146 4.51 8.63 -2.81
C LEU A 146 4.28 9.76 -3.83
N SER A 147 5.05 10.86 -3.75
CA SER A 147 5.09 11.91 -4.78
C SER A 147 5.50 11.38 -6.16
N ARG A 148 6.21 10.26 -6.20
CA ARG A 148 6.61 9.60 -7.45
C ARG A 148 5.41 9.16 -8.31
N LEU A 149 4.25 8.94 -7.72
CA LEU A 149 3.02 8.64 -8.48
C LEU A 149 2.58 9.80 -9.39
N THR A 150 2.99 11.02 -9.09
CA THR A 150 2.63 12.23 -9.85
C THR A 150 3.83 12.89 -10.52
N SER A 151 5.05 12.39 -10.27
CA SER A 151 6.29 12.98 -10.79
C SER A 151 7.18 12.00 -11.57
N GLU A 152 6.85 10.71 -11.62
CA GLU A 152 7.62 9.69 -12.34
C GLU A 152 6.75 9.00 -13.40
N TYR A 153 7.23 9.03 -14.64
CA TYR A 153 6.52 8.44 -15.77
C TYR A 153 6.23 6.96 -15.53
N GLY A 154 4.97 6.56 -15.74
CA GLY A 154 4.53 5.16 -15.64
C GLY A 154 4.41 4.60 -14.22
N ARG A 155 4.73 5.37 -13.17
CA ARG A 155 4.59 4.90 -11.79
C ARG A 155 3.13 4.97 -11.35
N VAL A 156 2.52 3.82 -11.06
CA VAL A 156 1.08 3.75 -10.74
C VAL A 156 0.81 2.79 -9.57
N ILE A 157 -0.15 3.15 -8.72
CA ILE A 157 -0.84 2.19 -7.84
C ILE A 157 -2.28 2.15 -8.32
N TYR A 158 -2.72 0.99 -8.78
CA TYR A 158 -4.11 0.85 -9.20
C TYR A 158 -5.04 0.70 -7.98
N PRO A 159 -6.29 1.22 -8.03
CA PRO A 159 -7.20 1.17 -6.90
C PRO A 159 -7.50 -0.25 -6.40
N CYS A 160 -7.83 -0.39 -5.12
CA CYS A 160 -8.31 -1.66 -4.60
C CYS A 160 -9.68 -2.02 -5.22
N LYS A 161 -9.87 -3.30 -5.55
CA LYS A 161 -11.15 -3.82 -6.08
C LYS A 161 -12.10 -4.31 -4.98
N ALA A 162 -11.76 -4.07 -3.72
CA ALA A 162 -12.54 -4.44 -2.53
C ALA A 162 -13.00 -5.91 -2.52
N CYS A 163 -12.12 -6.85 -2.92
CA CYS A 163 -12.47 -8.29 -2.92
C CYS A 163 -12.92 -8.79 -1.55
N VAL A 164 -12.38 -8.20 -0.48
CA VAL A 164 -12.75 -8.48 0.91
C VAL A 164 -14.25 -8.29 1.18
N SER A 165 -14.92 -7.34 0.51
CA SER A 165 -16.36 -7.11 0.67
C SER A 165 -17.23 -8.25 0.12
N THR A 166 -16.63 -9.23 -0.57
CA THR A 166 -17.30 -10.48 -0.96
C THR A 166 -17.07 -11.59 0.06
N ALA A 167 -15.82 -11.77 0.46
CA ALA A 167 -15.31 -12.67 1.50
C ALA A 167 -13.83 -12.35 1.71
N MET A 168 -13.32 -12.38 2.93
CA MET A 168 -11.91 -12.11 3.24
C MET A 168 -10.93 -12.97 2.41
N PRO A 169 -11.09 -14.32 2.30
CA PRO A 169 -10.16 -15.14 1.53
C PRO A 169 -10.25 -14.95 0.00
N LEU A 170 -11.21 -14.15 -0.50
CA LEU A 170 -11.19 -13.74 -1.91
C LEU A 170 -10.09 -12.71 -2.16
N CYS A 171 -9.75 -11.88 -1.17
CA CYS A 171 -8.55 -11.04 -1.21
C CYS A 171 -7.32 -11.94 -1.05
N ASN A 172 -6.27 -11.76 -1.84
CA ASN A 172 -5.06 -12.60 -1.73
C ASN A 172 -3.90 -11.78 -1.16
N TRP A 173 -2.95 -12.45 -0.49
CA TRP A 173 -1.70 -11.85 -0.02
C TRP A 173 -0.48 -12.48 -0.76
N PRO A 174 0.28 -11.72 -1.56
CA PRO A 174 -0.01 -10.36 -2.02
C PRO A 174 -1.26 -10.29 -2.91
N CYS A 175 -1.77 -9.08 -3.14
CA CYS A 175 -2.98 -8.90 -3.94
C CYS A 175 -2.79 -9.36 -5.40
N SER A 176 -3.55 -10.39 -5.81
CA SER A 176 -3.54 -10.93 -7.17
C SER A 176 -4.45 -10.20 -8.17
N CYS A 177 -5.02 -9.04 -7.80
CA CYS A 177 -5.84 -8.24 -8.71
C CYS A 177 -5.03 -7.60 -9.83
N TYR A 178 -3.73 -7.38 -9.59
CA TYR A 178 -2.77 -6.78 -10.51
C TYR A 178 -1.51 -7.67 -10.59
N PRO A 179 -0.77 -7.62 -11.71
CA PRO A 179 -1.15 -6.94 -12.94
C PRO A 179 -2.40 -7.58 -13.60
N ASN A 180 -3.09 -6.79 -14.41
CA ASN A 180 -4.16 -7.28 -15.27
C ASN A 180 -3.87 -6.80 -16.70
N HIS A 181 -3.18 -7.66 -17.45
CA HIS A 181 -2.71 -7.37 -18.80
C HIS A 181 -3.86 -7.12 -19.78
N ALA A 182 -4.99 -7.82 -19.63
CA ALA A 182 -6.19 -7.57 -20.42
C ALA A 182 -6.71 -6.14 -20.27
N MET A 183 -6.59 -5.55 -19.07
CA MET A 183 -7.09 -4.20 -18.79
C MET A 183 -6.01 -3.10 -18.93
N GLY A 184 -4.81 -3.46 -19.43
CA GLY A 184 -3.67 -2.55 -19.43
C GLY A 184 -3.26 -2.07 -18.03
N GLN A 185 -3.61 -2.83 -16.99
CA GLN A 185 -3.29 -2.53 -15.58
C GLN A 185 -1.96 -3.21 -15.22
N VAL A 186 -0.88 -2.74 -15.82
CA VAL A 186 0.48 -3.29 -15.72
C VAL A 186 1.39 -2.32 -14.96
N GLY A 187 2.51 -2.81 -14.41
CA GLY A 187 3.43 -1.95 -13.66
C GLY A 187 2.89 -1.44 -12.31
N ASP A 188 1.99 -2.20 -11.67
CA ASP A 188 1.44 -1.85 -10.34
C ASP A 188 2.56 -1.79 -9.30
N TRP A 189 2.83 -0.60 -8.78
CA TRP A 189 3.95 -0.34 -7.87
C TRP A 189 3.81 -1.05 -6.52
N MET A 190 2.62 -1.52 -6.17
CA MET A 190 2.42 -2.29 -4.94
C MET A 190 3.27 -3.55 -4.86
N ALA A 191 3.64 -4.16 -6.01
CA ALA A 191 4.52 -5.33 -6.03
C ALA A 191 5.90 -5.04 -5.40
N GLU A 192 6.41 -3.81 -5.54
CA GLU A 192 7.63 -3.35 -4.88
C GLU A 192 7.39 -2.86 -3.45
N ILE A 193 6.19 -2.34 -3.15
CA ILE A 193 5.85 -1.78 -1.83
C ILE A 193 5.59 -2.89 -0.79
N TYR A 194 4.94 -4.00 -1.14
CA TYR A 194 4.66 -5.07 -0.16
C TYR A 194 5.93 -5.62 0.51
N PRO A 195 7.04 -5.90 -0.22
CA PRO A 195 8.31 -6.28 0.41
C PRO A 195 8.87 -5.23 1.38
N LEU A 196 8.67 -3.93 1.13
CA LEU A 196 9.12 -2.88 2.06
C LEU A 196 8.38 -2.97 3.40
N TRP A 197 7.06 -3.15 3.36
CA TRP A 197 6.23 -3.36 4.56
C TRP A 197 6.62 -4.65 5.29
N ALA A 198 6.83 -5.74 4.54
CA ALA A 198 7.27 -7.01 5.09
C ALA A 198 8.67 -6.94 5.75
N ALA A 199 9.60 -6.16 5.19
CA ALA A 199 10.95 -5.98 5.73
C ALA A 199 10.98 -5.09 6.99
N ALA A 200 9.99 -4.21 7.15
CA ALA A 200 9.95 -3.24 8.23
C ALA A 200 9.71 -3.89 9.59
N HIS A 201 10.41 -3.38 10.61
CA HIS A 201 10.10 -3.60 12.03
C HIS A 201 9.26 -2.46 12.59
N GLY A 202 9.51 -1.25 12.08
CA GLY A 202 8.75 -0.05 12.38
C GLY A 202 8.31 0.67 11.11
N VAL A 203 7.16 1.32 11.15
CA VAL A 203 6.64 2.14 10.03
C VAL A 203 6.38 3.56 10.52
N MET A 204 6.85 4.56 9.79
CA MET A 204 6.54 5.97 10.07
C MET A 204 5.85 6.59 8.86
N ILE A 205 4.65 7.11 9.04
CA ILE A 205 3.91 7.84 8.00
C ILE A 205 3.92 9.32 8.35
N ILE A 206 4.40 10.15 7.43
CA ILE A 206 4.24 11.60 7.52
C ILE A 206 3.43 12.06 6.33
N CYS A 207 2.31 12.76 6.54
CA CYS A 207 1.45 13.20 5.45
C CYS A 207 0.76 14.55 5.73
N PRO A 208 0.45 15.32 4.66
CA PRO A 208 -0.46 16.45 4.77
C PRO A 208 -1.91 15.97 4.84
N VAL A 209 -2.82 16.87 5.21
CA VAL A 209 -4.27 16.70 5.04
C VAL A 209 -4.69 17.20 3.66
N ASN A 210 -5.46 16.39 2.93
CA ASN A 210 -6.18 16.82 1.74
C ASN A 210 -7.69 16.67 1.99
N TRP A 211 -8.43 17.78 2.07
CA TRP A 211 -9.90 17.77 2.28
C TRP A 211 -10.37 16.83 3.40
N TYR A 212 -9.86 17.02 4.61
CA TYR A 212 -10.15 16.19 5.80
C TYR A 212 -9.72 14.71 5.70
N GLN A 213 -8.93 14.34 4.68
CA GLN A 213 -8.58 12.95 4.38
C GLN A 213 -7.10 12.79 4.01
N ALA A 214 -6.67 11.52 3.93
CA ALA A 214 -5.36 11.16 3.43
C ALA A 214 -5.21 11.62 1.96
N PRO A 215 -4.02 12.06 1.52
CA PRO A 215 -3.77 12.33 0.11
C PRO A 215 -4.08 11.10 -0.75
N SER A 216 -4.63 11.31 -1.95
CA SER A 216 -5.06 10.21 -2.82
C SER A 216 -3.95 9.19 -3.11
N SER A 217 -2.69 9.64 -3.23
CA SER A 217 -1.50 8.80 -3.38
C SER A 217 -1.28 7.87 -2.19
N LEU A 218 -1.36 8.41 -0.96
CA LEU A 218 -1.33 7.64 0.28
C LEU A 218 -2.52 6.69 0.37
N LYS A 219 -3.73 7.18 0.08
CA LYS A 219 -4.96 6.40 0.16
C LYS A 219 -4.96 5.19 -0.79
N LEU A 220 -4.40 5.33 -2.00
CA LEU A 220 -4.21 4.21 -2.94
C LEU A 220 -3.37 3.07 -2.32
N MET A 221 -2.27 3.40 -1.64
CA MET A 221 -1.47 2.40 -0.93
C MET A 221 -2.24 1.79 0.25
N ILE A 222 -2.88 2.61 1.08
CA ILE A 222 -3.69 2.17 2.23
C ILE A 222 -4.74 1.15 1.80
N ASP A 223 -5.52 1.47 0.77
CA ASP A 223 -6.61 0.60 0.30
C ASP A 223 -6.12 -0.73 -0.26
N ARG A 224 -4.87 -0.75 -0.75
CA ARG A 224 -4.24 -1.95 -1.28
C ARG A 224 -3.64 -2.83 -0.18
N LEU A 225 -3.36 -2.27 1.00
CA LEU A 225 -2.89 -3.01 2.18
C LEU A 225 -4.01 -3.75 2.92
N VAL A 226 -5.27 -3.64 2.51
CA VAL A 226 -6.35 -4.49 3.04
C VAL A 226 -6.05 -5.99 2.88
N CYS A 227 -5.24 -6.38 1.89
CA CYS A 227 -4.80 -7.76 1.76
C CYS A 227 -3.83 -8.21 2.87
N ALA A 228 -3.15 -7.28 3.54
CA ALA A 228 -2.28 -7.58 4.66
C ALA A 228 -3.07 -7.92 5.94
N ASP A 229 -4.32 -7.45 6.06
CA ASP A 229 -5.18 -7.68 7.21
C ASP A 229 -5.62 -9.15 7.31
N GLY A 230 -6.24 -9.68 6.26
CA GLY A 230 -6.73 -11.06 6.27
C GLY A 230 -6.61 -11.79 4.94
N GLY A 231 -5.87 -11.25 3.98
CA GLY A 231 -5.81 -11.81 2.62
C GLY A 231 -5.27 -13.23 2.59
N ASN A 232 -5.83 -14.06 1.71
CA ASN A 232 -5.45 -15.45 1.51
C ASN A 232 -4.07 -15.59 0.82
N PRO A 233 -3.06 -16.17 1.49
CA PRO A 233 -1.71 -16.34 0.92
C PRO A 233 -1.61 -17.48 -0.10
N ASP A 234 -2.69 -18.24 -0.28
CA ASP A 234 -2.80 -19.37 -1.19
C ASP A 234 -4.03 -19.20 -2.12
N PRO A 235 -3.85 -18.56 -3.30
CA PRO A 235 -4.95 -18.40 -4.24
C PRO A 235 -5.51 -19.73 -4.77
N SER A 236 -4.77 -20.84 -4.68
CA SER A 236 -5.22 -22.15 -5.17
C SER A 236 -6.32 -22.73 -4.29
N SER A 237 -6.33 -22.42 -2.99
CA SER A 237 -7.37 -22.84 -2.04
C SER A 237 -8.78 -22.38 -2.42
N THR A 238 -8.90 -21.26 -3.15
CA THR A 238 -10.15 -20.76 -3.70
C THR A 238 -10.27 -20.96 -5.21
N GLY A 239 -9.30 -21.60 -5.87
CA GLY A 239 -9.25 -21.71 -7.34
C GLY A 239 -9.12 -20.34 -8.02
N GLY A 240 -8.32 -19.44 -7.44
CA GLY A 240 -8.20 -18.04 -7.83
C GLY A 240 -9.29 -17.16 -7.24
N LYS A 241 -9.80 -16.19 -8.01
CA LYS A 241 -10.84 -15.25 -7.58
C LYS A 241 -12.25 -15.86 -7.73
N ASN A 242 -12.53 -16.99 -7.06
CA ASN A 242 -13.85 -17.60 -7.04
C ASN A 242 -14.65 -17.15 -5.79
N PRO A 243 -15.73 -16.36 -5.95
CA PRO A 243 -16.52 -15.87 -4.81
C PRO A 243 -17.17 -16.98 -3.98
N GLN A 244 -17.63 -18.07 -4.60
CA GLN A 244 -18.34 -19.13 -3.90
C GLN A 244 -17.40 -19.89 -2.96
N ARG A 245 -16.25 -20.33 -3.50
CA ARG A 245 -15.22 -21.03 -2.72
C ARG A 245 -14.65 -20.15 -1.62
N ALA A 246 -14.47 -18.85 -1.87
CA ALA A 246 -14.02 -17.92 -0.84
C ALA A 246 -15.02 -17.81 0.31
N LYS A 247 -16.32 -17.66 0.03
CA LYS A 247 -17.36 -17.63 1.09
C LYS A 247 -17.42 -18.95 1.86
N GLU A 248 -17.31 -20.08 1.18
CA GLU A 248 -17.25 -21.40 1.82
C GLU A 248 -16.04 -21.55 2.73
N LEU A 249 -14.87 -21.04 2.30
CA LEU A 249 -13.65 -21.05 3.10
C LEU A 249 -13.76 -20.12 4.32
N GLU A 250 -14.37 -18.94 4.17
CA GLU A 250 -14.61 -18.00 5.26
C GLU A 250 -15.53 -18.59 6.33
N LEU A 251 -16.65 -19.19 5.92
CA LEU A 251 -17.61 -19.82 6.83
C LEU A 251 -17.08 -21.05 7.57
N LYS A 252 -15.94 -21.62 7.14
CA LYS A 252 -15.22 -22.68 7.87
C LYS A 252 -14.38 -22.14 9.03
N GLY A 253 -14.39 -20.83 9.27
CA GLY A 253 -13.62 -20.17 10.32
C GLY A 253 -12.27 -19.69 9.79
N TRP A 254 -12.29 -18.79 8.81
CA TRP A 254 -11.07 -18.10 8.37
C TRP A 254 -10.40 -17.41 9.55
N ASP A 255 -9.07 -17.45 9.59
CA ASP A 255 -8.25 -17.15 10.77
C ASP A 255 -7.69 -15.72 10.79
N TYR A 256 -7.90 -14.96 9.70
CA TYR A 256 -7.52 -13.54 9.58
C TYR A 256 -6.06 -13.30 9.98
N PRO A 257 -5.10 -13.71 9.13
CA PRO A 257 -3.70 -13.89 9.52
C PRO A 257 -2.96 -12.62 9.97
N LYS A 258 -3.45 -11.40 9.68
CA LYS A 258 -2.79 -10.11 9.96
C LYS A 258 -1.29 -10.16 9.63
N HIS A 259 -0.97 -10.34 8.34
CA HIS A 259 0.39 -10.63 7.82
C HIS A 259 1.48 -9.68 8.29
N LEU A 260 1.13 -8.45 8.67
CA LEU A 260 2.06 -7.42 9.11
C LEU A 260 2.06 -7.18 10.63
N ALA A 261 1.26 -7.93 11.39
CA ALA A 261 1.09 -7.74 12.84
C ALA A 261 2.41 -7.77 13.62
N GLY A 262 2.41 -7.07 14.75
CA GLY A 262 3.56 -6.97 15.67
C GLY A 262 4.61 -5.93 15.27
N ARG A 263 4.48 -5.29 14.10
CA ARG A 263 5.28 -4.10 13.75
C ARG A 263 4.83 -2.91 14.58
N VAL A 264 5.77 -2.02 14.91
CA VAL A 264 5.46 -0.77 15.61
C VAL A 264 5.27 0.38 14.62
N PHE A 265 4.51 1.42 14.98
CA PHE A 265 4.27 2.54 14.09
C PHE A 265 4.31 3.93 14.72
N SER A 266 4.50 4.93 13.86
CA SER A 266 4.46 6.36 14.14
C SER A 266 3.71 7.08 13.02
N VAL A 267 2.92 8.09 13.36
CA VAL A 267 2.13 8.91 12.43
C VAL A 267 2.33 10.38 12.77
N VAL A 268 2.70 11.17 11.76
CA VAL A 268 2.77 12.63 11.83
C VAL A 268 1.87 13.20 10.75
N VAL A 269 0.83 13.92 11.16
CA VAL A 269 -0.08 14.62 10.25
C VAL A 269 0.14 16.12 10.39
N HIS A 270 0.18 16.82 9.26
CA HIS A 270 0.15 18.28 9.25
C HIS A 270 -0.92 18.81 8.30
N GLY A 271 -1.36 20.05 8.50
CA GLY A 271 -2.30 20.74 7.63
C GLY A 271 -2.31 22.23 7.91
N ASP A 272 -3.08 22.98 7.13
CA ASP A 272 -3.03 24.45 7.19
C ASP A 272 -4.25 25.06 7.93
N ALA A 273 -5.39 24.36 7.97
CA ALA A 273 -6.62 24.91 8.58
C ALA A 273 -7.54 23.88 9.26
N ALA A 274 -7.68 22.67 8.70
CA ALA A 274 -8.62 21.68 9.25
C ALA A 274 -8.19 20.23 9.00
N GLY A 275 -8.80 19.30 9.74
CA GLY A 275 -8.76 17.85 9.47
C GLY A 275 -7.56 17.09 10.03
N VAL A 276 -6.59 17.77 10.66
CA VAL A 276 -5.36 17.16 11.20
C VAL A 276 -5.68 16.09 12.25
N GLU A 277 -6.54 16.42 13.22
CA GLU A 277 -6.93 15.48 14.27
C GLU A 277 -7.70 14.27 13.73
N ASN A 278 -8.58 14.48 12.76
CA ASN A 278 -9.38 13.43 12.15
C ASN A 278 -8.48 12.45 11.39
N LEU A 279 -7.59 12.95 10.54
CA LEU A 279 -6.71 12.11 9.75
C LEU A 279 -5.72 11.34 10.65
N ARG A 280 -5.17 11.98 11.68
CA ARG A 280 -4.30 11.30 12.65
C ARG A 280 -5.00 10.12 13.31
N ARG A 281 -6.26 10.29 13.73
CA ARG A 281 -7.10 9.20 14.30
C ARG A 281 -7.34 8.10 13.28
N ILE A 282 -7.80 8.44 12.08
CA ILE A 282 -8.08 7.47 11.00
C ILE A 282 -6.85 6.59 10.69
N LEU A 283 -5.66 7.19 10.59
CA LEU A 283 -4.42 6.43 10.32
C LEU A 283 -4.01 5.56 11.51
N THR A 284 -4.20 6.05 12.74
CA THR A 284 -3.90 5.29 13.96
C THR A 284 -4.82 4.07 14.08
N ASP A 285 -6.12 4.25 13.85
CA ASP A 285 -7.12 3.20 13.92
C ASP A 285 -6.85 2.14 12.85
N TRP A 286 -6.57 2.55 11.62
CA TRP A 286 -6.24 1.63 10.52
C TRP A 286 -5.01 0.76 10.84
N LEU A 287 -3.91 1.37 11.30
CA LEU A 287 -2.68 0.61 11.60
C LEU A 287 -2.88 -0.34 12.78
N THR A 288 -3.62 0.09 13.80
CA THR A 288 -3.97 -0.74 14.95
C THR A 288 -4.86 -1.92 14.55
N ASP A 289 -5.84 -1.67 13.70
CA ASP A 289 -6.80 -2.69 13.22
C ASP A 289 -6.12 -3.85 12.48
N ILE A 290 -5.06 -3.58 11.72
CA ILE A 290 -4.27 -4.61 11.02
C ILE A 290 -3.16 -5.23 11.90
N GLY A 291 -3.14 -4.92 13.21
CA GLY A 291 -2.27 -5.54 14.20
C GLY A 291 -0.92 -4.86 14.42
N LEU A 292 -0.73 -3.61 13.98
CA LEU A 292 0.46 -2.82 14.34
C LEU A 292 0.28 -2.14 15.70
N ILE A 293 1.41 -1.82 16.33
CA ILE A 293 1.47 -1.31 17.70
C ILE A 293 1.93 0.16 17.69
N PRO A 294 1.19 1.11 18.27
CA PRO A 294 1.66 2.50 18.34
C PRO A 294 2.94 2.58 19.18
N ALA A 295 3.94 3.33 18.71
CA ALA A 295 5.22 3.48 19.42
C ALA A 295 5.15 4.37 20.69
N GLY A 296 3.95 4.81 21.07
CA GLY A 296 3.67 5.67 22.22
C GLY A 296 2.98 6.97 21.81
N GLN A 297 2.59 7.78 22.80
CA GLN A 297 1.86 9.03 22.58
C GLN A 297 2.65 10.03 21.71
N SER A 298 3.96 10.16 21.96
CA SER A 298 4.84 11.05 21.18
C SER A 298 5.04 10.63 19.73
N ALA A 299 4.60 9.43 19.35
CA ALA A 299 4.65 8.93 17.98
C ALA A 299 3.38 9.24 17.18
N LEU A 300 2.36 9.85 17.79
CA LEU A 300 1.07 10.16 17.16
C LEU A 300 0.84 11.67 17.18
N VAL A 301 1.42 12.38 16.19
CA VAL A 301 1.48 13.84 16.16
C VAL A 301 0.54 14.41 15.10
N GLY A 302 -0.15 15.50 15.44
CA GLY A 302 -0.98 16.26 14.52
C GLY A 302 -0.77 17.76 14.76
N ARG A 303 -0.30 18.53 13.78
CA ARG A 303 -0.11 19.99 13.91
C ARG A 303 -0.65 20.79 12.73
N TYR A 304 -1.09 22.01 13.00
CA TYR A 304 -1.28 23.00 11.95
C TYR A 304 0.04 23.75 11.71
N ILE A 305 0.32 24.10 10.46
CA ILE A 305 1.46 24.95 10.08
C ILE A 305 0.87 26.20 9.44
N GLY A 306 1.15 27.38 9.99
CA GLY A 306 0.58 28.64 9.49
C GLY A 306 -0.95 28.63 9.55
N TYR A 307 -1.52 28.37 10.74
CA TYR A 307 -2.97 28.21 10.89
C TYR A 307 -3.74 29.45 10.38
N TYR A 308 -4.51 29.26 9.30
CA TYR A 308 -5.22 30.33 8.58
C TYR A 308 -4.32 31.45 7.99
N GLU A 309 -3.01 31.25 7.95
CA GLU A 309 -2.07 32.15 7.29
C GLU A 309 -2.07 31.93 5.76
N PRO A 310 -1.54 32.89 4.97
CA PRO A 310 -1.42 32.73 3.52
C PRO A 310 -0.58 31.53 3.11
N TYR A 311 -1.10 30.67 2.23
CA TYR A 311 -0.38 29.49 1.72
C TYR A 311 0.99 29.82 1.08
N ALA A 312 1.13 31.03 0.54
CA ALA A 312 2.35 31.52 -0.09
C ALA A 312 3.54 31.61 0.89
N THR A 313 3.30 31.83 2.18
CA THR A 313 4.36 31.88 3.22
C THR A 313 4.52 30.56 3.96
N SER A 314 3.78 29.52 3.58
CA SER A 314 3.67 28.30 4.40
C SER A 314 4.98 27.51 4.59
N HIS A 315 5.98 27.76 3.75
CA HIS A 315 7.33 27.23 3.93
C HIS A 315 8.14 28.02 4.97
N ASP A 316 7.99 29.34 5.02
CA ASP A 316 8.59 30.20 6.04
C ASP A 316 7.92 29.95 7.40
N ASP A 317 6.61 29.71 7.40
CA ASP A 317 5.87 29.32 8.61
C ASP A 317 6.44 28.01 9.17
N LEU A 318 6.65 27.00 8.31
CA LEU A 318 7.31 25.76 8.71
C LEU A 318 8.72 26.01 9.27
N ASP A 319 9.50 26.94 8.72
CA ASP A 319 10.86 27.23 9.19
C ASP A 319 10.89 27.71 10.63
N GLN A 320 9.84 28.43 11.04
CA GLN A 320 9.69 28.98 12.38
C GLN A 320 9.17 27.94 13.40
N GLU A 321 8.56 26.85 12.94
CA GLU A 321 7.95 25.77 13.74
C GLU A 321 8.99 24.83 14.39
N LYS A 322 9.89 25.38 15.21
CA LYS A 322 10.96 24.64 15.88
C LYS A 322 10.46 23.53 16.80
N ASP A 323 9.35 23.77 17.50
CA ASP A 323 8.75 22.78 18.39
C ASP A 323 8.18 21.61 17.60
N PHE A 324 7.44 21.88 16.52
CA PHE A 324 6.94 20.81 15.66
C PHE A 324 8.07 20.02 15.00
N HIS A 325 9.16 20.68 14.57
CA HIS A 325 10.35 19.98 14.09
C HIS A 325 10.89 18.99 15.14
N GLU A 326 10.93 19.39 16.42
CA GLU A 326 11.38 18.50 17.49
C GLU A 326 10.36 17.40 17.82
N GLU A 327 9.06 17.66 17.70
CA GLU A 327 8.02 16.63 17.79
C GLU A 327 8.19 15.56 16.70
N VAL A 328 8.50 15.94 15.46
CA VAL A 328 8.81 14.97 14.39
C VAL A 328 10.03 14.14 14.72
N ARG A 329 11.10 14.76 15.25
CA ARG A 329 12.29 14.02 15.70
C ARG A 329 11.96 13.08 16.87
N ASN A 330 11.15 13.53 17.82
CA ASN A 330 10.71 12.72 18.97
C ASN A 330 9.83 11.55 18.54
N ALA A 331 8.95 11.74 17.56
CA ALA A 331 8.17 10.66 16.96
C ALA A 331 9.07 9.59 16.32
N ALA A 332 10.15 9.99 15.65
CA ALA A 332 11.15 9.07 15.11
C ALA A 332 11.97 8.37 16.22
N ARG A 333 12.40 9.10 17.27
CA ARG A 333 13.13 8.52 18.42
C ARG A 333 12.26 7.51 19.17
N SER A 334 10.98 7.84 19.40
CA SER A 334 10.00 6.96 20.04
C SER A 334 9.82 5.67 19.23
N LEU A 335 9.67 5.78 17.89
CA LEU A 335 9.61 4.61 17.02
C LEU A 335 10.86 3.73 17.11
N VAL A 336 12.06 4.33 17.05
CA VAL A 336 13.34 3.61 17.19
C VAL A 336 13.40 2.84 18.52
N GLN A 337 13.00 3.47 19.64
CA GLN A 337 13.01 2.80 20.94
C GLN A 337 11.97 1.68 21.01
N ALA A 338 10.77 1.89 20.48
CA ALA A 338 9.74 0.86 20.41
C ALA A 338 10.21 -0.36 19.58
N VAL A 339 10.88 -0.14 18.44
CA VAL A 339 11.48 -1.22 17.65
C VAL A 339 12.55 -1.96 18.46
N ARG A 340 13.42 -1.25 19.18
CA ARG A 340 14.46 -1.88 20.04
C ARG A 340 13.84 -2.76 21.11
N LEU A 341 12.83 -2.25 21.82
CA LEU A 341 12.12 -3.00 22.85
C LEU A 341 11.42 -4.22 22.25
N SER A 342 10.71 -4.05 21.13
CA SER A 342 10.05 -5.14 20.42
C SER A 342 11.03 -6.26 20.05
N ARG A 343 12.18 -5.89 19.46
CA ARG A 343 13.21 -6.86 19.05
C ARG A 343 13.92 -7.59 20.20
N ARG A 344 13.89 -7.02 21.40
CA ARG A 344 14.40 -7.67 22.62
C ARG A 344 13.35 -8.52 23.33
N GLY A 345 12.08 -8.41 22.95
CA GLY A 345 10.95 -9.00 23.69
C GLY A 345 10.54 -8.20 24.93
N ASP A 346 11.02 -6.95 25.04
CA ASP A 346 10.82 -6.09 26.20
C ASP A 346 9.61 -5.14 26.04
N LEU A 347 9.06 -5.02 24.83
CA LEU A 347 7.87 -4.19 24.59
C LEU A 347 6.65 -4.85 25.27
N LYS A 348 6.21 -4.26 26.38
CA LYS A 348 5.07 -4.76 27.15
C LYS A 348 3.76 -4.21 26.59
N LEU A 349 2.90 -5.10 26.11
CA LEU A 349 1.52 -4.79 25.77
C LEU A 349 0.63 -5.35 26.90
N PRO A 350 -0.16 -4.50 27.59
CA PRO A 350 -1.01 -4.93 28.69
C PRO A 350 -2.00 -6.05 28.32
N ASP A 351 -2.37 -6.13 27.05
CA ASP A 351 -3.36 -7.03 26.47
C ASP A 351 -2.75 -8.20 25.69
N ALA A 352 -1.42 -8.41 25.74
CA ALA A 352 -0.74 -9.45 24.96
C ALA A 352 -1.26 -10.88 25.17
N SER A 353 -1.80 -11.18 26.36
CA SER A 353 -2.37 -12.49 26.71
C SER A 353 -3.86 -12.62 26.45
N LEU A 354 -4.53 -11.54 26.04
CA LEU A 354 -5.96 -11.54 25.77
C LEU A 354 -6.21 -12.10 24.37
N THR A 355 -7.27 -12.90 24.26
CA THR A 355 -7.78 -13.36 22.96
C THR A 355 -8.90 -12.43 22.52
N GLU A 356 -8.86 -11.96 21.27
CA GLU A 356 -9.97 -11.19 20.70
C GLU A 356 -11.24 -12.06 20.64
N PRO A 357 -12.32 -11.71 21.35
CA PRO A 357 -13.54 -12.54 21.37
C PRO A 357 -14.30 -12.51 20.05
N ARG A 358 -14.02 -11.51 19.21
CA ARG A 358 -14.55 -11.36 17.85
C ARG A 358 -13.38 -11.12 16.94
N GLN A 359 -12.92 -12.18 16.27
CA GLN A 359 -12.06 -12.01 15.12
C GLN A 359 -12.89 -11.32 14.04
N LYS A 360 -12.36 -10.21 13.50
CA LYS A 360 -12.91 -9.57 12.30
C LYS A 360 -13.02 -10.58 11.18
#